data_AF-F7NR41-F1
#
_entry.id   AF-F7NR41-F1
#
_cell.length_a   1.000
_cell.length_b   1.000
_cell.length_c   1.000
_cell.angle_alpha   90.00
_cell.angle_beta   90.00
_cell.angle_gamma   90.00
#
_symmetry.space_group_name_H-M   'P 1'
#
loop_
_entity.id
_entity.type
_entity.pdbx_description
1 polymer ?
#
loop_
_entity_poly.entity_id
_entity_poly.type
_entity_poly.pdbx_seq_one_letter_code
_entity_poly.pdbx_strand_id
1 'polypeptide(L)'
;MQPIEAHKPDLTLATDLTNQQKSEARQQCFYGCVFCGSPVFRYYFPPDSLSAVLICPLHAKQLRSALLSASTLVERMKQPFNQQRINKPGFSFDPNRRVQVSVGMNTVYADFVPGGGEQYCIWVNGQELFTLHSESGWLCFSFVLSDTTGQVLIRVEKGELQLSPDQWEYSYEVNTLKIRDQQRRLQFTAQLCNDRVLLTKGNFIDSFGDGFVVEGNRVIAMLDGQKGGQYMHRIEPGRYKGGWALFNKIRHPELVMPGNFAFVCAAKRKYPGTER
;
A
#
# COMPACT_ATOMS: atom_id res chain seq x y z
N MET A 1 -7.86 -48.05 -2.34
CA MET A 1 -7.15 -46.76 -2.36
C MET A 1 -7.29 -46.14 -0.99
N GLN A 2 -6.22 -46.06 -0.21
CA GLN A 2 -6.23 -45.25 1.01
C GLN A 2 -6.25 -43.77 0.59
N PRO A 3 -7.02 -42.90 1.27
CA PRO A 3 -6.95 -41.48 1.00
C PRO A 3 -5.55 -41.01 1.40
N ILE A 4 -4.84 -40.41 0.45
CA ILE A 4 -3.62 -39.67 0.76
C ILE A 4 -4.06 -38.54 1.69
N GLU A 5 -3.74 -38.66 2.98
CA GLU A 5 -3.87 -37.54 3.91
C GLU A 5 -3.05 -36.39 3.34
N ALA A 6 -3.74 -35.40 2.76
CA ALA A 6 -3.10 -34.19 2.29
C ALA A 6 -2.50 -33.50 3.51
N HIS A 7 -1.19 -33.67 3.70
CA HIS A 7 -0.44 -33.05 4.75
C HIS A 7 -0.68 -31.54 4.68
N LYS A 8 -1.34 -30.98 5.69
CA LYS A 8 -1.56 -29.54 5.78
C LYS A 8 -0.18 -28.88 5.83
N PRO A 9 0.14 -27.92 4.94
CA PRO A 9 1.40 -27.20 5.05
C PRO A 9 1.42 -26.48 6.39
N ASP A 10 2.38 -26.82 7.25
CA ASP A 10 2.61 -26.13 8.51
C ASP A 10 3.27 -24.78 8.23
N LEU A 11 2.46 -23.82 7.78
CA LEU A 11 2.90 -22.50 7.40
C LEU A 11 2.88 -21.57 8.61
N THR A 12 4.04 -21.33 9.19
CA THR A 12 4.18 -20.49 10.38
C THR A 12 4.43 -19.04 9.99
N LEU A 13 3.73 -18.10 10.63
CA LEU A 13 3.96 -16.68 10.43
C LEU A 13 5.34 -16.29 11.01
N ALA A 14 6.18 -15.65 10.21
CA ALA A 14 7.51 -15.23 10.63
C ALA A 14 7.46 -13.81 11.24
N THR A 15 7.16 -13.71 12.53
CA THR A 15 6.96 -12.43 13.24
C THR A 15 8.27 -11.72 13.60
N ASP A 16 9.33 -12.48 13.88
CA ASP A 16 10.54 -11.97 14.53
C ASP A 16 11.74 -11.88 13.57
N LEU A 17 11.48 -11.55 12.30
CA LEU A 17 12.53 -11.34 11.30
C LEU A 17 13.25 -10.01 11.52
N THR A 18 14.58 -10.04 11.49
CA THR A 18 15.41 -8.83 11.39
C THR A 18 15.17 -8.12 10.06
N ASN A 19 15.48 -6.82 10.00
CA ASN A 19 15.38 -6.04 8.75
C ASN A 19 16.22 -6.64 7.61
N GLN A 20 17.36 -7.24 7.93
CA GLN A 20 18.21 -7.92 6.96
C GLN A 20 17.50 -9.14 6.38
N GLN A 21 16.95 -10.02 7.22
CA GLN A 21 16.18 -11.19 6.76
C GLN A 21 14.93 -10.78 5.96
N LYS A 22 14.24 -9.70 6.35
CA LYS A 22 13.11 -9.15 5.59
C LYS A 22 13.55 -8.65 4.21
N SER A 23 14.70 -7.99 4.11
CA SER A 23 15.25 -7.54 2.80
C SER A 23 15.63 -8.74 1.93
N GLU A 24 16.32 -9.74 2.49
CA GLU A 24 16.70 -10.96 1.77
C GLU A 24 15.48 -11.74 1.26
N ALA A 25 14.46 -11.95 2.10
CA ALA A 25 13.23 -12.60 1.70
C ALA A 25 12.51 -11.84 0.56
N ARG A 26 12.51 -10.49 0.61
CA ARG A 26 11.92 -9.67 -0.45
C ARG A 26 12.68 -9.77 -1.75
N GLN A 27 14.01 -9.73 -1.71
CA GLN A 27 14.83 -9.91 -2.90
C GLN A 27 14.62 -11.30 -3.53
N GLN A 28 14.63 -12.37 -2.72
CA GLN A 28 14.39 -13.73 -3.18
C GLN A 28 13.00 -13.90 -3.80
N CYS A 29 11.98 -13.25 -3.25
CA CYS A 29 10.61 -13.33 -3.75
C CYS A 29 10.27 -12.27 -4.81
N PHE A 30 11.25 -11.46 -5.26
CA PHE A 30 11.04 -10.37 -6.22
C PHE A 30 9.92 -9.41 -5.77
N TYR A 31 9.97 -9.03 -4.49
CA TYR A 31 9.14 -8.00 -3.84
C TYR A 31 7.62 -8.21 -3.95
N GLY A 32 7.17 -9.46 -4.04
CA GLY A 32 5.75 -9.79 -3.99
C GLY A 32 5.49 -11.22 -3.58
N CYS A 33 4.21 -11.56 -3.41
CA CYS A 33 3.78 -12.92 -3.14
C CYS A 33 4.34 -13.89 -4.21
N VAL A 34 4.97 -14.98 -3.78
CA VAL A 34 5.61 -15.94 -4.71
C VAL A 34 4.64 -16.56 -5.72
N PHE A 35 3.34 -16.60 -5.42
CA PHE A 35 2.32 -17.19 -6.29
C PHE A 35 1.77 -16.23 -7.35
N CYS A 36 1.51 -14.96 -6.99
CA CYS A 36 0.80 -14.01 -7.87
C CYS A 36 1.43 -12.62 -7.98
N GLY A 37 2.54 -12.37 -7.28
CA GLY A 37 3.23 -11.09 -7.30
C GLY A 37 2.51 -9.97 -6.55
N SER A 38 1.50 -10.29 -5.72
CA SER A 38 0.82 -9.30 -4.89
C SER A 38 1.84 -8.51 -4.05
N PRO A 39 1.82 -7.16 -4.11
CA PRO A 39 2.75 -6.32 -3.36
C PRO A 39 2.38 -6.23 -1.88
N VAL A 40 1.22 -6.75 -1.48
CA VAL A 40 0.81 -6.89 -0.08
C VAL A 40 0.93 -8.35 0.33
N PHE A 41 1.73 -8.61 1.36
CA PHE A 41 2.12 -9.94 1.82
C PHE A 41 2.39 -9.98 3.32
N ARG A 42 2.56 -11.19 3.85
CA ARG A 42 3.22 -11.43 5.14
C ARG A 42 4.39 -12.38 4.92
N TYR A 43 5.33 -12.39 5.86
CA TYR A 43 6.43 -13.33 5.89
C TYR A 43 6.00 -14.63 6.55
N TYR A 44 6.34 -15.76 5.93
CA TYR A 44 6.08 -17.08 6.47
C TYR A 44 7.33 -17.94 6.41
N PHE A 45 7.49 -18.85 7.36
CA PHE A 45 8.42 -19.96 7.26
C PHE A 45 7.67 -21.17 6.68
N PRO A 46 8.10 -21.66 5.50
CA PRO A 46 7.72 -22.99 5.04
C PRO A 46 8.25 -24.07 5.99
N PRO A 47 7.62 -25.26 6.02
CA PRO A 47 8.20 -26.41 6.70
C PRO A 47 9.65 -26.65 6.25
N ASP A 48 10.53 -26.96 7.20
CA ASP A 48 11.94 -27.28 6.97
C ASP A 48 12.78 -26.20 6.27
N SER A 49 12.32 -24.94 6.29
CA SER A 49 13.06 -23.81 5.71
C SER A 49 13.41 -22.75 6.76
N LEU A 50 14.68 -22.34 6.76
CA LEU A 50 15.17 -21.22 7.57
C LEU A 50 14.96 -19.85 6.89
N SER A 51 14.54 -19.85 5.63
CA SER A 51 14.34 -18.63 4.85
C SER A 51 12.86 -18.29 4.77
N ALA A 52 12.51 -17.06 5.13
CA ALA A 52 11.16 -16.58 5.01
C ALA A 52 10.74 -16.38 3.55
N VAL A 53 9.46 -16.63 3.26
CA VAL A 53 8.84 -16.44 1.95
C VAL A 53 7.70 -15.42 2.05
N LEU A 54 7.47 -14.66 0.98
CA LEU A 54 6.37 -13.72 0.90
C LEU A 54 5.09 -14.38 0.39
N ILE A 55 4.02 -14.31 1.16
CA ILE A 55 2.71 -14.86 0.77
C ILE A 55 1.61 -13.85 1.07
N CYS A 56 0.74 -13.58 0.09
CA CYS A 56 -0.40 -12.68 0.28
C CYS A 56 -1.56 -13.36 1.05
N PRO A 57 -2.49 -12.58 1.62
CA PRO A 57 -3.59 -13.14 2.41
C PRO A 57 -4.41 -14.21 1.69
N LEU A 58 -4.65 -14.05 0.38
CA LEU A 58 -5.37 -15.02 -0.44
C LEU A 58 -4.65 -16.38 -0.50
N HIS A 59 -3.37 -16.37 -0.87
CA HIS A 59 -2.60 -17.61 -1.02
C HIS A 59 -2.30 -18.27 0.33
N ALA A 60 -2.12 -17.47 1.39
CA ALA A 60 -2.00 -18.00 2.75
C ALA A 60 -3.29 -18.74 3.17
N LYS A 61 -4.48 -18.19 2.86
CA LYS A 61 -5.76 -18.85 3.08
C LYS A 61 -5.88 -20.15 2.27
N GLN A 62 -5.49 -20.13 0.99
CA GLN A 62 -5.53 -21.30 0.11
C GLN A 62 -4.61 -22.43 0.57
N LEU A 63 -3.40 -22.10 1.06
CA LEU A 63 -2.48 -23.07 1.65
C LEU A 63 -3.08 -23.69 2.92
N ARG A 64 -3.62 -22.86 3.84
CA ARG A 64 -4.27 -23.34 5.08
C ARG A 64 -5.49 -24.20 4.81
N SER A 65 -6.24 -23.93 3.73
CA SER A 65 -7.41 -24.70 3.33
C SER A 65 -7.09 -25.86 2.38
N ALA A 66 -5.81 -26.19 2.17
CA ALA A 66 -5.35 -27.23 1.25
C ALA A 66 -5.84 -27.09 -0.21
N LEU A 67 -6.25 -25.89 -0.62
CA LEU A 67 -6.49 -25.56 -2.04
C LEU A 67 -5.18 -25.39 -2.80
N LEU A 68 -4.08 -25.17 -2.08
CA LEU A 68 -2.71 -25.22 -2.58
C LEU A 68 -1.89 -26.17 -1.73
N SER A 69 -1.03 -26.96 -2.38
CA SER A 69 -0.17 -27.92 -1.70
C SER A 69 1.16 -27.28 -1.28
N ALA A 70 1.83 -27.92 -0.31
CA ALA A 70 3.20 -27.59 0.08
C ALA A 70 4.18 -27.75 -1.10
N SER A 71 3.97 -28.75 -1.97
CA SER A 71 4.81 -28.95 -3.16
C SER A 71 4.74 -27.77 -4.12
N THR A 72 3.55 -27.22 -4.36
CA THR A 72 3.39 -26.02 -5.19
C THR A 72 4.07 -24.81 -4.56
N LEU A 73 4.07 -24.68 -3.22
CA LEU A 73 4.84 -23.63 -2.54
C LEU A 73 6.34 -23.77 -2.83
N VAL A 74 6.91 -24.98 -2.69
CA VAL A 74 8.33 -25.24 -2.97
C VAL A 74 8.69 -24.93 -4.43
N GLU A 75 7.83 -25.31 -5.38
CA GLU A 75 8.00 -24.97 -6.80
C GLU A 75 8.00 -23.44 -7.01
N ARG A 76 7.07 -22.73 -6.39
CA ARG A 76 6.94 -21.27 -6.52
C ARG A 76 8.05 -20.51 -5.80
N MET A 77 8.64 -21.05 -4.75
CA MET A 77 9.84 -20.48 -4.15
C MET A 77 11.04 -20.52 -5.10
N LYS A 78 11.15 -21.57 -5.92
CA LYS A 78 12.21 -21.69 -6.94
C LYS A 78 11.96 -20.81 -8.17
N GLN A 79 10.71 -20.52 -8.46
CA GLN A 79 10.30 -19.67 -9.58
C GLN A 79 9.20 -18.68 -9.15
N PRO A 80 9.56 -17.63 -8.37
CA PRO A 80 8.61 -16.63 -7.91
C PRO A 80 7.92 -15.95 -9.08
N PHE A 81 6.64 -15.67 -8.92
CA PHE A 81 5.80 -15.12 -9.98
C PHE A 81 6.38 -13.84 -10.62
N ASN A 82 6.95 -12.93 -9.82
CA ASN A 82 7.50 -11.67 -10.33
C ASN A 82 8.82 -11.85 -11.10
N GLN A 83 9.59 -12.91 -10.84
CA GLN A 83 10.81 -13.22 -11.59
C GLN A 83 10.51 -13.36 -13.10
N GLN A 84 9.39 -14.01 -13.43
CA GLN A 84 8.97 -14.27 -14.80
C GLN A 84 8.43 -13.01 -15.52
N ARG A 85 8.34 -11.87 -14.82
CA ARG A 85 7.73 -10.64 -15.32
C ARG A 85 8.70 -9.46 -15.37
N ILE A 86 9.96 -9.64 -14.97
CA ILE A 86 10.93 -8.53 -14.88
C ILE A 86 11.12 -7.78 -16.20
N ASN A 87 10.97 -8.47 -17.35
CA ASN A 87 11.10 -7.87 -18.67
C ASN A 87 9.76 -7.40 -19.28
N LYS A 88 8.64 -7.52 -18.56
CA LYS A 88 7.32 -7.08 -19.05
C LYS A 88 7.14 -5.58 -18.79
N PRO A 89 6.53 -4.84 -19.72
CA PRO A 89 6.17 -3.43 -19.51
C PRO A 89 5.35 -3.24 -18.22
N GLY A 90 5.63 -2.18 -17.48
CA GLY A 90 5.01 -1.89 -16.18
C GLY A 90 5.52 -2.75 -15.02
N PHE A 91 6.48 -3.66 -15.25
CA PHE A 91 7.21 -4.44 -14.24
C PHE A 91 8.71 -4.28 -14.34
N SER A 92 9.24 -3.92 -15.51
CA SER A 92 10.65 -3.56 -15.65
C SER A 92 11.01 -2.38 -14.75
N PHE A 93 12.16 -2.50 -14.09
CA PHE A 93 12.70 -1.42 -13.30
C PHE A 93 13.65 -0.57 -14.12
N ASP A 94 13.45 0.74 -14.05
CA ASP A 94 14.40 1.74 -14.52
C ASP A 94 14.75 2.63 -13.30
N PRO A 95 16.03 2.66 -12.87
CA PRO A 95 16.48 3.44 -11.70
C PRO A 95 16.30 4.95 -11.85
N ASN A 96 16.13 5.47 -13.06
CA ASN A 96 15.92 6.89 -13.33
C ASN A 96 14.47 7.21 -13.70
N ARG A 97 13.54 6.27 -13.46
CA ARG A 97 12.16 6.43 -13.91
C ARG A 97 11.40 7.45 -13.09
N ARG A 98 10.55 8.15 -13.82
CA ARG A 98 9.48 8.96 -13.28
C ARG A 98 8.21 8.13 -13.17
N VAL A 99 7.67 7.99 -11.97
CA VAL A 99 6.46 7.23 -11.69
C VAL A 99 5.27 8.18 -11.72
N GLN A 100 4.25 7.87 -12.53
CA GLN A 100 3.00 8.61 -12.51
C GLN A 100 2.16 8.14 -11.31
N VAL A 101 1.82 9.06 -10.41
CA VAL A 101 0.99 8.77 -9.23
C VAL A 101 -0.33 9.49 -9.37
N SER A 102 -1.40 8.71 -9.54
CA SER A 102 -2.76 9.22 -9.64
C SER A 102 -3.58 8.81 -8.41
N VAL A 103 -4.22 9.79 -7.76
CA VAL A 103 -5.18 9.58 -6.67
C VAL A 103 -6.51 10.19 -7.11
N GLY A 104 -7.49 9.32 -7.32
CA GLY A 104 -8.63 9.63 -8.18
C GLY A 104 -8.17 10.00 -9.59
N MET A 105 -8.69 11.10 -10.13
CA MET A 105 -8.24 11.68 -11.41
C MET A 105 -7.22 12.82 -11.25
N ASN A 106 -6.58 12.92 -10.08
CA ASN A 106 -5.55 13.90 -9.84
C ASN A 106 -4.17 13.24 -9.94
N THR A 107 -3.22 13.87 -10.61
CA THR A 107 -1.93 13.27 -10.95
C THR A 107 -0.77 14.13 -10.48
N VAL A 108 0.18 13.47 -9.84
CA VAL A 108 1.52 13.98 -9.54
C VAL A 108 2.55 13.00 -10.11
N TYR A 109 3.82 13.39 -10.12
CA TYR A 109 4.89 12.52 -10.56
C TYR A 109 5.97 12.41 -9.48
N ALA A 110 6.44 11.19 -9.28
CA ALA A 110 7.50 10.86 -8.33
C ALA A 110 8.78 10.51 -9.10
N ASP A 111 9.87 11.17 -8.76
CA ASP A 111 11.20 10.82 -9.25
C ASP A 111 11.95 10.11 -8.12
N PHE A 112 12.44 8.91 -8.38
CA PHE A 112 13.27 8.17 -7.41
C PHE A 112 14.73 8.31 -7.79
N VAL A 113 15.60 8.51 -6.80
CA VAL A 113 17.05 8.51 -7.04
C VAL A 113 17.59 7.08 -7.00
N PRO A 114 18.67 6.79 -7.74
CA PRO A 114 19.37 5.51 -7.62
C PRO A 114 19.81 5.28 -6.16
N GLY A 115 19.49 4.11 -5.60
CA GLY A 115 19.82 3.75 -4.21
C GLY A 115 18.68 3.90 -3.20
N GLY A 116 17.54 4.48 -3.61
CA GLY A 116 16.31 4.47 -2.82
C GLY A 116 15.57 5.80 -2.85
N GLY A 117 14.49 5.89 -2.09
CA GLY A 117 13.72 7.12 -1.95
C GLY A 117 12.28 6.86 -1.59
N GLU A 118 11.61 7.91 -1.13
CA GLU A 118 10.23 7.87 -0.68
C GLU A 118 9.42 8.97 -1.33
N GLN A 119 8.19 8.65 -1.73
CA GLN A 119 7.20 9.62 -2.16
C GLN A 119 6.00 9.55 -1.23
N TYR A 120 5.72 10.65 -0.52
CA TYR A 120 4.54 10.74 0.35
C TYR A 120 3.31 11.09 -0.49
N CYS A 121 2.60 10.07 -1.00
CA CYS A 121 1.41 10.29 -1.80
C CYS A 121 0.33 10.98 -0.96
N ILE A 122 0.02 10.46 0.22
CA ILE A 122 -0.96 11.05 1.13
C ILE A 122 -0.31 11.24 2.51
N TRP A 123 -0.25 12.49 2.94
CA TRP A 123 0.29 12.91 4.24
C TRP A 123 -0.76 13.71 5.01
N VAL A 124 -0.93 13.41 6.29
CA VAL A 124 -1.96 14.04 7.14
C VAL A 124 -1.37 14.28 8.52
N ASN A 125 -1.29 15.54 8.95
CA ASN A 125 -0.92 15.91 10.32
C ASN A 125 0.33 15.18 10.87
N GLY A 126 1.41 15.12 10.09
CA GLY A 126 2.65 14.44 10.50
C GLY A 126 2.71 12.95 10.13
N GLN A 127 1.61 12.36 9.69
CA GLN A 127 1.49 10.94 9.39
C GLN A 127 1.51 10.66 7.88
N GLU A 128 2.25 9.63 7.51
CA GLU A 128 2.37 9.13 6.15
C GLU A 128 1.34 8.02 5.91
N LEU A 129 0.18 8.38 5.36
CA LEU A 129 -0.94 7.44 5.21
C LEU A 129 -0.88 6.67 3.89
N PHE A 130 -0.17 7.16 2.88
CA PHE A 130 0.17 6.40 1.68
C PHE A 130 1.53 6.85 1.13
N THR A 131 2.49 5.93 1.09
CA THR A 131 3.88 6.18 0.69
C THR A 131 4.35 5.15 -0.32
N LEU A 132 5.07 5.61 -1.34
CA LEU A 132 5.84 4.75 -2.24
C LEU A 132 7.29 4.73 -1.79
N HIS A 133 7.90 3.55 -1.76
CA HIS A 133 9.31 3.38 -1.45
C HIS A 133 10.00 2.73 -2.64
N SER A 134 11.22 3.15 -2.94
CA SER A 134 12.11 2.44 -3.87
C SER A 134 13.14 1.63 -3.08
N GLU A 135 13.18 0.32 -3.29
CA GLU A 135 14.16 -0.58 -2.65
C GLU A 135 14.71 -1.60 -3.62
N SER A 136 16.05 -1.66 -3.76
CA SER A 136 16.77 -2.53 -4.72
C SER A 136 16.16 -2.56 -6.13
N GLY A 137 15.59 -1.43 -6.55
CA GLY A 137 14.90 -1.33 -7.82
C GLY A 137 13.48 -1.89 -7.87
N TRP A 138 12.76 -1.92 -6.75
CA TRP A 138 11.35 -2.27 -6.70
C TRP A 138 10.55 -1.19 -6.00
N LEU A 139 9.34 -0.94 -6.49
CA LEU A 139 8.38 -0.14 -5.73
C LEU A 139 7.74 -0.99 -4.65
N CYS A 140 7.88 -0.54 -3.42
CA CYS A 140 7.15 -1.03 -2.27
C CYS A 140 6.14 0.04 -1.84
N PHE A 141 5.07 -0.39 -1.18
CA PHE A 141 3.96 0.48 -0.81
C PHE A 141 3.73 0.39 0.69
N SER A 142 3.60 1.53 1.35
CA SER A 142 3.10 1.62 2.71
C SER A 142 1.78 2.37 2.70
N PHE A 143 0.77 1.86 3.39
CA PHE A 143 -0.49 2.57 3.55
C PHE A 143 -1.19 2.22 4.85
N VAL A 144 -1.95 3.20 5.35
CA VAL A 144 -2.82 3.08 6.51
C VAL A 144 -4.23 3.41 6.07
N LEU A 145 -5.15 2.45 6.24
CA LEU A 145 -6.57 2.65 5.97
C LEU A 145 -7.31 2.69 7.29
N SER A 146 -8.19 3.67 7.41
CA SER A 146 -9.01 3.87 8.60
C SER A 146 -10.50 3.79 8.26
N ASP A 147 -11.33 3.60 9.26
CA ASP A 147 -12.77 3.82 9.11
C ASP A 147 -13.10 5.33 9.09
N THR A 148 -14.39 5.65 9.06
CA THR A 148 -14.87 7.04 9.07
C THR A 148 -14.64 7.77 10.39
N THR A 149 -14.29 7.07 11.46
CA THR A 149 -13.96 7.63 12.76
C THR A 149 -12.46 7.84 12.97
N GLY A 150 -11.63 7.43 12.00
CA GLY A 150 -10.18 7.52 12.11
C GLY A 150 -9.52 6.30 12.77
N GLN A 151 -10.31 5.26 13.11
CA GLN A 151 -9.76 4.03 13.67
C GLN A 151 -9.06 3.25 12.56
N VAL A 152 -7.79 2.92 12.78
CA VAL A 152 -6.98 2.15 11.80
C VAL A 152 -7.55 0.74 11.67
N LEU A 153 -7.83 0.35 10.41
CA LEU A 153 -8.29 -0.98 10.02
C LEU A 153 -7.17 -1.80 9.40
N ILE A 154 -6.38 -1.20 8.51
CA ILE A 154 -5.29 -1.85 7.79
C ILE A 154 -4.02 -1.02 7.93
N ARG A 155 -2.91 -1.72 8.18
CA ARG A 155 -1.57 -1.16 8.10
C ARG A 155 -0.70 -2.06 7.23
N VAL A 156 -0.19 -1.49 6.15
CA VAL A 156 0.83 -2.10 5.29
C VAL A 156 2.08 -1.23 5.37
N GLU A 157 3.23 -1.85 5.62
CA GLU A 157 4.53 -1.18 5.63
C GLU A 157 5.49 -1.87 4.66
N LYS A 158 5.92 -1.16 3.61
CA LYS A 158 6.78 -1.68 2.53
C LYS A 158 6.30 -3.03 1.98
N GLY A 159 4.98 -3.19 1.84
CA GLY A 159 4.29 -4.40 1.39
C GLY A 159 3.93 -5.40 2.49
N GLU A 160 4.50 -5.30 3.69
CA GLU A 160 4.17 -6.17 4.82
C GLU A 160 2.83 -5.77 5.45
N LEU A 161 1.86 -6.68 5.46
CA LEU A 161 0.56 -6.51 6.10
C LEU A 161 0.67 -6.74 7.61
N GLN A 162 0.89 -5.67 8.37
CA GLN A 162 1.02 -5.70 9.82
C GLN A 162 -0.34 -5.83 10.53
N LEU A 163 -1.34 -5.09 10.05
CA LEU A 163 -2.68 -5.06 10.64
C LEU A 163 -3.73 -5.28 9.55
N SER A 164 -4.69 -6.15 9.83
CA SER A 164 -5.89 -6.38 9.02
C SER A 164 -6.94 -7.09 9.87
N PRO A 165 -8.24 -6.85 9.65
CA PRO A 165 -9.27 -7.72 10.18
C PRO A 165 -9.20 -9.10 9.48
N ASP A 166 -9.47 -10.18 10.21
CA ASP A 166 -9.28 -11.56 9.73
C ASP A 166 -10.18 -11.94 8.56
N GLN A 167 -11.40 -11.39 8.53
CA GLN A 167 -12.44 -11.75 7.55
C GLN A 167 -12.43 -10.87 6.29
N TRP A 168 -11.39 -10.04 6.11
CA TRP A 168 -11.28 -9.19 4.92
C TRP A 168 -10.66 -9.94 3.76
N GLU A 169 -11.15 -9.67 2.56
CA GLU A 169 -10.74 -10.31 1.32
C GLU A 169 -9.74 -9.44 0.58
N TYR A 170 -8.66 -10.07 0.11
CA TYR A 170 -7.62 -9.44 -0.71
C TYR A 170 -7.57 -10.16 -2.05
N SER A 171 -7.64 -9.41 -3.14
CA SER A 171 -7.44 -9.93 -4.50
C SER A 171 -6.41 -9.08 -5.23
N TYR A 172 -5.53 -9.74 -5.99
CA TYR A 172 -4.55 -9.07 -6.84
C TYR A 172 -4.55 -9.70 -8.23
N GLU A 173 -5.08 -8.97 -9.21
CA GLU A 173 -5.26 -9.43 -10.59
C GLU A 173 -4.77 -8.35 -11.55
N VAL A 174 -3.94 -8.72 -12.53
CA VAL A 174 -3.44 -7.79 -13.57
C VAL A 174 -2.95 -6.46 -12.96
N ASN A 175 -2.28 -6.53 -11.81
CA ASN A 175 -1.68 -5.42 -11.08
C ASN A 175 -2.65 -4.55 -10.25
N THR A 176 -3.92 -4.97 -10.16
CA THR A 176 -4.93 -4.27 -9.35
C THR A 176 -5.11 -4.96 -8.01
N LEU A 177 -4.72 -4.29 -6.94
CA LEU A 177 -5.04 -4.69 -5.57
C LEU A 177 -6.44 -4.19 -5.22
N LYS A 178 -7.31 -5.11 -4.79
CA LYS A 178 -8.62 -4.79 -4.20
C LYS A 178 -8.71 -5.41 -2.82
N ILE A 179 -9.24 -4.63 -1.89
CA ILE A 179 -9.50 -5.09 -0.52
C ILE A 179 -10.97 -4.85 -0.21
N ARG A 180 -11.65 -5.90 0.25
CA ARG A 180 -13.07 -5.87 0.62
C ARG A 180 -13.25 -6.26 2.07
N ASP A 181 -14.23 -5.64 2.70
CA ASP A 181 -14.64 -6.05 4.04
C ASP A 181 -15.45 -7.37 4.02
N GLN A 182 -15.84 -7.85 5.20
CA GLN A 182 -16.64 -9.06 5.38
C GLN A 182 -18.01 -9.02 4.67
N GLN A 183 -18.54 -7.82 4.38
CA GLN A 183 -19.78 -7.63 3.63
C GLN A 183 -19.52 -7.49 2.12
N ARG A 184 -18.29 -7.77 1.67
CA ARG A 184 -17.81 -7.63 0.29
C ARG A 184 -17.83 -6.19 -0.24
N ARG A 185 -17.95 -5.19 0.64
CA ARG A 185 -17.87 -3.78 0.23
C ARG A 185 -16.42 -3.43 -0.04
N LEU A 186 -16.20 -2.72 -1.14
CA LEU A 186 -14.85 -2.32 -1.55
C LEU A 186 -14.32 -1.19 -0.67
N GLN A 187 -13.23 -1.48 0.05
CA GLN A 187 -12.60 -0.53 0.98
C GLN A 187 -11.35 0.11 0.36
N PHE A 188 -10.64 -0.62 -0.49
CA PHE A 188 -9.45 -0.12 -1.18
C PHE A 188 -9.36 -0.66 -2.60
N THR A 189 -8.92 0.18 -3.53
CA THR A 189 -8.53 -0.24 -4.89
C THR A 189 -7.36 0.60 -5.36
N ALA A 190 -6.28 -0.07 -5.74
CA ALA A 190 -5.18 0.56 -6.42
C ALA A 190 -4.60 -0.33 -7.53
N GLN A 191 -4.27 0.27 -8.67
CA GLN A 191 -3.36 -0.33 -9.64
C GLN A 191 -1.94 0.03 -9.24
N LEU A 192 -1.13 -0.98 -8.99
CA LEU A 192 0.23 -0.85 -8.46
C LEU A 192 1.20 -1.42 -9.51
N CYS A 193 1.66 -0.55 -10.40
CA CYS A 193 2.66 -0.87 -11.40
C CYS A 193 3.96 -0.13 -11.07
N ASN A 194 5.02 -0.55 -11.76
CA ASN A 194 6.35 -0.03 -11.53
C ASN A 194 6.54 1.39 -12.14
N ASP A 195 5.74 1.76 -13.14
CA ASP A 195 5.74 3.08 -13.81
C ASP A 195 4.50 3.94 -13.48
N ARG A 196 3.44 3.32 -12.94
CA ARG A 196 2.17 3.96 -12.65
C ARG A 196 1.53 3.42 -11.38
N VAL A 197 1.04 4.34 -10.56
CA VAL A 197 0.18 4.07 -9.41
C VAL A 197 -1.15 4.77 -9.64
N LEU A 198 -2.26 4.04 -9.52
CA LEU A 198 -3.60 4.63 -9.61
C LEU A 198 -4.44 4.16 -8.42
N LEU A 199 -4.69 5.05 -7.47
CA LEU A 199 -5.53 4.82 -6.29
C LEU A 199 -6.93 5.38 -6.54
N THR A 200 -7.96 4.55 -6.50
CA THR A 200 -9.36 4.94 -6.79
C THR A 200 -10.32 4.73 -5.63
N LYS A 201 -9.90 4.03 -4.57
CA LYS A 201 -10.71 3.86 -3.36
C LYS A 201 -9.81 3.73 -2.14
N GLY A 202 -10.13 4.45 -1.07
CA GLY A 202 -9.46 4.33 0.23
C GLY A 202 -9.82 5.47 1.17
N ASN A 203 -9.83 5.19 2.48
CA ASN A 203 -10.04 6.18 3.54
C ASN A 203 -8.72 6.36 4.30
N PHE A 204 -8.09 7.52 4.14
CA PHE A 204 -6.81 7.87 4.74
C PHE A 204 -7.07 8.99 5.75
N ILE A 205 -7.58 8.60 6.91
CA ILE A 205 -8.08 9.50 7.96
C ILE A 205 -7.32 9.22 9.25
N ASP A 206 -6.87 10.27 9.93
CA ASP A 206 -6.25 10.17 11.25
C ASP A 206 -7.29 10.05 12.37
N SER A 207 -6.83 9.87 13.61
CA SER A 207 -7.70 9.71 14.78
C SER A 207 -8.53 10.96 15.14
N PHE A 208 -8.28 12.10 14.52
CA PHE A 208 -9.02 13.34 14.74
C PHE A 208 -10.10 13.57 13.67
N GLY A 209 -10.23 12.66 12.70
CA GLY A 209 -11.16 12.78 11.59
C GLY A 209 -10.63 13.68 10.46
N ASP A 210 -9.34 14.01 10.47
CA ASP A 210 -8.68 14.75 9.42
C ASP A 210 -8.09 13.79 8.39
N GLY A 211 -8.12 14.15 7.10
CA GLY A 211 -7.41 13.40 6.07
C GLY A 211 -8.08 13.44 4.71
N PHE A 212 -8.03 12.32 3.97
CA PHE A 212 -8.54 12.23 2.61
C PHE A 212 -9.33 10.95 2.37
N VAL A 213 -10.47 11.10 1.71
CA VAL A 213 -11.28 10.00 1.21
C VAL A 213 -11.21 9.98 -0.31
N VAL A 214 -10.77 8.86 -0.87
CA VAL A 214 -10.66 8.64 -2.31
C VAL A 214 -11.86 7.83 -2.79
N GLU A 215 -12.61 8.34 -3.76
CA GLU A 215 -13.77 7.66 -4.34
C GLU A 215 -13.84 7.84 -5.86
N GLY A 216 -13.50 6.79 -6.60
CA GLY A 216 -13.48 6.82 -8.06
C GLY A 216 -12.52 7.90 -8.55
N ASN A 217 -13.08 9.01 -9.03
CA ASN A 217 -12.34 10.09 -9.68
C ASN A 217 -12.01 11.26 -8.75
N ARG A 218 -12.56 11.30 -7.54
CA ARG A 218 -12.44 12.43 -6.61
C ARG A 218 -11.61 12.08 -5.37
N VAL A 219 -10.94 13.11 -4.86
CA VAL A 219 -10.30 13.10 -3.54
C VAL A 219 -11.00 14.14 -2.68
N ILE A 220 -11.57 13.73 -1.56
CA ILE A 220 -12.34 14.58 -0.66
C ILE A 220 -11.49 14.83 0.58
N ALA A 221 -11.19 16.09 0.89
CA ALA A 221 -10.56 16.45 2.15
C ALA A 221 -11.56 16.29 3.30
N MET A 222 -11.11 15.72 4.40
CA MET A 222 -11.84 15.60 5.65
C MET A 222 -11.16 16.50 6.68
N LEU A 223 -11.94 17.34 7.36
CA LEU A 223 -11.49 18.17 8.48
C LEU A 223 -12.46 18.00 9.64
N ASP A 224 -11.97 17.59 10.81
CA ASP A 224 -12.78 17.35 12.00
C ASP A 224 -13.95 16.37 11.75
N GLY A 225 -13.73 15.37 10.89
CA GLY A 225 -14.75 14.41 10.46
C GLY A 225 -15.78 14.97 9.47
N GLN A 226 -15.67 16.25 9.08
CA GLN A 226 -16.54 16.90 8.11
C GLN A 226 -15.92 16.92 6.72
N LYS A 227 -16.76 16.75 5.69
CA LYS A 227 -16.32 16.87 4.29
C LYS A 227 -15.99 18.32 3.97
N GLY A 228 -14.77 18.56 3.54
CA GLY A 228 -14.28 19.83 3.03
C GLY A 228 -14.29 19.90 1.50
N GLY A 229 -13.25 20.52 0.94
CA GLY A 229 -13.08 20.63 -0.50
C GLY A 229 -12.82 19.29 -1.19
N GLN A 230 -13.10 19.24 -2.49
CA GLN A 230 -12.81 18.08 -3.34
C GLN A 230 -11.85 18.45 -4.47
N TYR A 231 -10.96 17.52 -4.81
CA TYR A 231 -9.99 17.63 -5.89
C TYR A 231 -10.37 16.67 -7.01
N MET A 232 -10.41 17.17 -8.24
CA MET A 232 -10.69 16.38 -9.44
C MET A 232 -9.95 17.01 -10.64
N HIS A 233 -9.42 16.17 -11.53
CA HIS A 233 -8.73 16.57 -12.77
C HIS A 233 -7.54 17.53 -12.61
N ARG A 234 -6.84 17.49 -11.47
CA ARG A 234 -5.62 18.29 -11.28
C ARG A 234 -4.38 17.53 -11.73
N ILE A 235 -3.50 18.17 -12.48
CA ILE A 235 -2.22 17.59 -12.91
C ILE A 235 -1.11 18.54 -12.50
N GLU A 236 -0.17 18.04 -11.72
CA GLU A 236 0.94 18.80 -11.18
C GLU A 236 2.25 18.21 -11.70
N PRO A 237 2.85 18.80 -12.77
CA PRO A 237 4.00 18.24 -13.45
C PRO A 237 5.34 18.55 -12.74
N GLY A 238 5.30 19.24 -11.60
CA GLY A 238 6.48 19.58 -10.80
C GLY A 238 7.12 18.37 -10.11
N ARG A 239 8.26 18.62 -9.46
CA ARG A 239 8.97 17.66 -8.59
C ARG A 239 8.62 17.95 -7.14
N TYR A 240 7.65 17.21 -6.64
CA TYR A 240 7.15 17.39 -5.28
C TYR A 240 7.60 16.24 -4.37
N LYS A 241 7.92 16.56 -3.13
CA LYS A 241 8.18 15.59 -2.05
C LYS A 241 6.95 14.72 -1.77
N GLY A 242 5.75 15.22 -2.06
CA GLY A 242 4.52 14.48 -1.89
C GLY A 242 3.35 14.99 -2.73
N GLY A 243 2.28 14.20 -2.76
CA GLY A 243 1.08 14.49 -3.55
C GLY A 243 0.10 15.37 -2.80
N TRP A 244 -0.58 14.79 -1.81
CA TRP A 244 -1.60 15.44 -0.99
C TRP A 244 -1.12 15.57 0.45
N ALA A 245 -1.11 16.78 0.98
CA ALA A 245 -0.87 17.07 2.38
C ALA A 245 -2.10 17.74 3.00
N LEU A 246 -2.53 17.25 4.15
CA LEU A 246 -3.47 17.94 5.01
C LEU A 246 -2.80 18.35 6.31
N PHE A 247 -3.00 19.62 6.68
CA PHE A 247 -2.37 20.22 7.84
C PHE A 247 -3.39 21.02 8.67
N ASN A 248 -3.76 20.49 9.82
CA ASN A 248 -4.65 21.14 10.77
C ASN A 248 -3.86 21.81 11.90
N LYS A 249 -3.37 23.03 11.65
CA LYS A 249 -2.57 23.80 12.64
C LYS A 249 -3.31 24.07 13.94
N ILE A 250 -4.65 24.06 13.91
CA ILE A 250 -5.47 24.32 15.10
C ILE A 250 -5.36 23.16 16.08
N ARG A 251 -5.42 21.92 15.59
CA ARG A 251 -5.25 20.71 16.40
C ARG A 251 -3.81 20.35 16.67
N HIS A 252 -2.92 20.69 15.73
CA HIS A 252 -1.51 20.37 15.77
C HIS A 252 -0.65 21.64 15.75
N PRO A 253 -0.71 22.48 16.80
CA PRO A 253 0.05 23.72 16.87
C PRO A 253 1.57 23.50 16.85
N GLU A 254 2.04 22.32 17.23
CA GLU A 254 3.45 21.90 17.22
C GLU A 254 3.97 21.59 15.81
N LEU A 255 3.11 21.13 14.90
CA LEU A 255 3.57 20.69 13.59
C LEU A 255 3.95 21.87 12.70
N VAL A 256 4.98 21.68 11.88
CA VAL A 256 5.38 22.62 10.84
C VAL A 256 4.71 22.20 9.53
N MET A 257 4.21 23.18 8.77
CA MET A 257 3.58 22.91 7.48
C MET A 257 4.59 22.18 6.58
N PRO A 258 4.21 21.05 5.96
CA PRO A 258 5.11 20.32 5.10
C PRO A 258 5.41 21.13 3.84
N GLY A 259 6.69 21.30 3.53
CA GLY A 259 7.14 21.93 2.29
C GLY A 259 7.07 20.97 1.10
N ASN A 260 6.91 21.52 -0.10
CA ASN A 260 7.03 20.83 -1.39
C ASN A 260 6.03 19.69 -1.64
N PHE A 261 4.75 19.88 -1.28
CA PHE A 261 3.64 19.02 -1.70
C PHE A 261 2.83 19.68 -2.81
N ALA A 262 2.34 18.87 -3.76
CA ALA A 262 1.58 19.37 -4.91
C ALA A 262 0.23 19.99 -4.52
N PHE A 263 -0.48 19.34 -3.58
CA PHE A 263 -1.77 19.79 -3.07
C PHE A 263 -1.71 19.90 -1.55
N VAL A 264 -1.91 21.10 -1.02
CA VAL A 264 -1.93 21.34 0.43
C VAL A 264 -3.31 21.85 0.86
N CYS A 265 -3.93 21.14 1.79
CA CYS A 265 -5.11 21.58 2.52
C CYS A 265 -4.67 22.04 3.92
N ALA A 266 -4.92 23.29 4.28
CA ALA A 266 -4.60 23.81 5.60
C ALA A 266 -5.87 24.30 6.30
N ALA A 267 -6.17 23.75 7.47
CA ALA A 267 -7.22 24.31 8.32
C ALA A 267 -6.71 25.65 8.89
N LYS A 268 -7.38 26.74 8.52
CA LYS A 268 -7.13 28.07 9.09
C LYS A 268 -8.27 28.39 10.05
N ARG A 269 -7.98 29.08 11.16
CA ARG A 269 -9.05 29.72 11.93
C ARG A 269 -9.76 30.69 10.99
N LYS A 270 -11.08 30.53 10.82
CA LYS A 270 -11.90 31.66 10.37
C LYS A 270 -11.79 32.70 11.49
N TYR A 271 -11.10 33.81 11.21
CA TYR A 271 -11.22 34.96 12.10
C TYR A 271 -12.70 35.39 12.07
N PRO A 272 -13.36 35.57 13.22
CA PRO A 272 -14.68 36.20 13.24
C PRO A 272 -14.47 37.65 12.79
N GLY A 273 -14.81 37.98 11.55
CA GLY A 273 -14.64 39.35 11.04
C GLY A 273 -14.50 39.56 9.54
N THR A 274 -14.53 38.53 8.69
CA THR A 274 -14.53 38.73 7.23
C THR A 274 -15.70 38.03 6.57
N GLU A 275 -16.89 38.54 6.84
CA GLU A 275 -17.93 38.68 5.82
C GLU A 275 -17.78 40.12 5.26
N ARG A 276 -17.63 40.23 3.95
CA ARG A 276 -17.91 41.44 3.18
C ARG A 276 -18.82 41.04 2.04
#